data_AF-A0A2Z6LUH7-F1
#
_entry.id   AF-A0A2Z6LUH7-F1
#
_cell.length_a   1.000
_cell.length_b   1.000
_cell.length_c   1.000
_cell.angle_alpha   90.00
_cell.angle_beta   90.00
_cell.angle_gamma   90.00
#
_symmetry.space_group_name_H-M   'P 1'
#
loop_
_entity.id
_entity.type
_entity.pdbx_description
1 polymer ?
#
loop_
_entity_poly.entity_id
_entity_poly.type
_entity_poly.pdbx_seq_one_letter_code
_entity_poly.pdbx_strand_id
1 'polypeptide(L)'
;MEKEEQSVAQVEVAKQRCSVNIGHLEAVVHILQQPFISGVSRVCKSIPLSPSFSREERHSSSLKDIHVDVVCILNGKPVWIIVSDRNPKYISWNTCHKSKGLKLRIQQVLAAAKSNLTLQPSSVIIFFANGIASHVYDKLRDEFGASEICLEFSVFSSNMLEETEGDWINVISRSYRDACVLEINLVDDKDVVPNSGCNVEGSTVDSSQVEVSVEKAETRLHTLEENAINVGSFQLERSIDKAETRPQLSQEDIETKLGDTFCSVITGMKLSSLDDKNSESIESRNVLAGSDLVNFDTTALIAFVSGISNGGTEKLLATPESELRERFKGNFDFVIGQIMSELQNPIHVEFGKVLCGKHGIICESVLSEFKELVLMCGGPNEKLRANKLIKCLRVVPDTPSERMMGLPTTRKLALKNKIVFGTGDHYHAPTLTANMAFVRAVSQTGMSLSSIEHRPRALTGD
;
A
#
# COMPACT_ATOMS: atom_id res chain seq x y z
N MET A 1 -31.59 39.71 50.78
CA MET A 1 -30.25 39.24 51.18
C MET A 1 -30.36 37.75 51.33
N GLU A 2 -30.08 36.98 50.28
CA GLU A 2 -28.77 36.69 49.65
C GLU A 2 -28.48 35.22 49.98
N LYS A 3 -28.54 34.34 48.95
CA LYS A 3 -27.38 33.78 48.21
C LYS A 3 -26.91 32.49 48.89
N GLU A 4 -26.55 31.39 48.26
CA GLU A 4 -26.23 30.97 46.88
C GLU A 4 -26.47 29.44 46.91
N GLU A 5 -27.24 28.81 46.03
CA GLU A 5 -26.91 28.52 44.62
C GLU A 5 -25.60 27.72 44.46
N GLN A 6 -25.75 26.40 44.32
CA GLN A 6 -24.91 25.60 43.41
C GLN A 6 -25.79 24.51 42.79
N SER A 7 -26.61 24.95 41.83
CA SER A 7 -27.13 24.13 40.76
C SER A 7 -25.96 23.80 39.82
N VAL A 8 -25.38 22.61 39.97
CA VAL A 8 -24.52 22.08 38.90
C VAL A 8 -25.45 21.67 37.78
N ALA A 9 -25.72 22.62 36.88
CA ALA A 9 -26.30 22.37 35.58
C ALA A 9 -25.45 21.30 34.90
N GLN A 10 -26.05 20.12 34.68
CA GLN A 10 -25.52 19.16 33.74
C GLN A 10 -25.51 19.85 32.39
N VAL A 11 -24.34 20.35 31.98
CA VAL A 11 -24.07 20.70 30.59
C VAL A 11 -24.14 19.37 29.85
N GLU A 12 -25.31 19.11 29.28
CA GLU A 12 -25.52 18.01 28.34
C GLU A 12 -24.69 18.37 27.09
N VAL A 13 -23.42 17.98 27.11
CA VAL A 13 -22.52 18.10 25.96
C VAL A 13 -23.17 17.29 24.84
N ALA A 14 -23.70 17.98 23.84
CA ALA A 14 -24.25 17.37 22.65
C ALA A 14 -23.21 16.39 22.09
N LYS A 15 -23.49 15.09 22.24
CA LYS A 15 -22.58 14.02 21.83
C LYS A 15 -22.41 14.09 20.31
N GLN A 16 -21.32 14.69 19.87
CA GLN A 16 -21.01 14.82 18.45
C GLN A 16 -20.91 13.41 17.84
N ARG A 17 -21.79 13.11 16.89
CA ARG A 17 -21.82 11.83 16.19
C ARG A 17 -20.71 11.81 15.14
N CYS A 18 -19.53 11.37 15.53
CA CYS A 18 -18.46 11.07 14.58
C CYS A 18 -18.79 9.80 13.80
N SER A 19 -18.43 9.78 12.52
CA SER A 19 -18.49 8.55 11.71
C SER A 19 -17.55 7.50 12.31
N VAL A 20 -18.03 6.26 12.44
CA VAL A 20 -17.23 5.10 12.84
C VAL A 20 -16.82 4.25 11.62
N ASN A 21 -17.18 4.68 10.40
CA ASN A 21 -16.78 3.98 9.19
C ASN A 21 -15.35 4.40 8.81
N ILE A 22 -14.41 3.46 8.94
CA ILE A 22 -13.00 3.68 8.64
C ILE A 22 -12.76 4.10 7.19
N GLY A 23 -13.51 3.57 6.22
CA GLY A 23 -13.35 3.94 4.80
C GLY A 23 -13.82 5.36 4.50
N HIS A 24 -14.81 5.85 5.25
CA HIS A 24 -15.22 7.26 5.19
C HIS A 24 -14.15 8.17 5.81
N LEU A 25 -13.61 7.82 6.97
CA LEU A 25 -12.53 8.59 7.61
C LEU A 25 -11.26 8.61 6.76
N GLU A 26 -10.89 7.48 6.17
CA GLU A 26 -9.77 7.36 5.23
C GLU A 26 -9.96 8.29 4.02
N ALA A 27 -11.15 8.31 3.41
CA ALA A 27 -11.46 9.22 2.31
C ALA A 27 -11.38 10.70 2.71
N VAL A 28 -11.82 11.06 3.92
CA VAL A 28 -11.66 12.43 4.44
C VAL A 28 -10.18 12.79 4.59
N VAL A 29 -9.36 11.91 5.18
CA VAL A 29 -7.91 12.13 5.32
C VAL A 29 -7.24 12.25 3.94
N HIS A 30 -7.60 11.38 3.00
CA HIS A 30 -7.08 11.42 1.64
C HIS A 30 -7.34 12.76 0.95
N ILE A 31 -8.56 13.31 1.09
CA ILE A 31 -8.91 14.64 0.54
C ILE A 31 -8.05 15.72 1.21
N LEU A 32 -7.91 15.69 2.54
CA LEU A 32 -7.15 16.69 3.29
C LEU A 32 -5.66 16.73 2.95
N GLN A 33 -5.10 15.62 2.43
CA GLN A 33 -3.70 15.52 2.02
C GLN A 33 -3.43 16.03 0.61
N GLN A 34 -4.45 16.39 -0.16
CA GLN A 34 -4.25 16.84 -1.54
C GLN A 34 -3.61 18.23 -1.62
N PRO A 35 -2.66 18.47 -2.53
CA PRO A 35 -1.93 19.73 -2.61
C PRO A 35 -2.80 20.94 -2.98
N PHE A 36 -3.95 20.69 -3.63
CA PHE A 36 -4.92 21.72 -4.00
C PHE A 36 -5.92 22.07 -2.88
N ILE A 37 -5.86 21.38 -1.73
CA ILE A 37 -6.67 21.69 -0.54
C ILE A 37 -5.86 22.54 0.42
N SER A 38 -6.44 23.65 0.86
CA SER A 38 -5.87 24.55 1.85
C SER A 38 -6.97 25.17 2.73
N GLY A 39 -6.63 26.01 3.71
CA GLY A 39 -7.61 26.79 4.46
C GLY A 39 -8.73 25.98 5.15
N VAL A 40 -8.41 24.78 5.65
CA VAL A 40 -9.37 23.88 6.28
C VAL A 40 -9.86 24.48 7.60
N SER A 41 -11.15 24.77 7.70
CA SER A 41 -11.75 25.38 8.89
C SER A 41 -12.57 24.39 9.72
N ARG A 42 -13.12 23.33 9.10
CA ARG A 42 -13.94 22.31 9.76
C ARG A 42 -13.72 20.93 9.13
N VAL A 43 -13.69 19.90 9.98
CA VAL A 43 -13.60 18.48 9.58
C VAL A 43 -14.56 17.65 10.43
N CYS A 44 -15.50 16.93 9.79
CA CYS A 44 -16.51 16.09 10.42
C CYS A 44 -17.30 16.79 11.54
N LYS A 45 -17.58 18.09 11.36
CA LYS A 45 -18.34 18.90 12.31
C LYS A 45 -19.64 19.34 11.66
N SER A 46 -20.72 19.24 12.43
CA SER A 46 -21.99 19.79 12.01
C SER A 46 -21.91 21.32 11.92
N ILE A 47 -22.61 21.89 10.95
CA ILE A 47 -22.78 23.32 10.78
C ILE A 47 -24.09 23.70 11.46
N PRO A 48 -24.07 24.55 12.50
CA PRO A 48 -25.29 25.04 13.12
C PRO A 48 -26.03 25.90 12.10
N LEU A 49 -27.28 25.58 11.83
CA LEU A 49 -28.14 26.43 11.01
C LEU A 49 -28.59 27.63 11.85
N SER A 50 -28.31 28.85 11.38
CA SER A 50 -28.84 30.05 12.00
C SER A 50 -30.37 30.10 11.84
N PRO A 51 -31.15 30.44 12.87
CA PRO A 51 -32.60 30.54 12.77
C PRO A 51 -32.97 31.81 11.99
N SER A 52 -33.05 31.73 10.67
CA SER A 52 -33.65 32.81 9.88
C SER A 52 -35.19 32.71 9.97
N PHE A 53 -35.74 33.64 10.74
CA PHE A 53 -37.13 34.05 10.90
C PHE A 53 -38.14 33.62 9.82
N SER A 54 -39.12 32.81 10.23
CA SER A 54 -40.55 33.16 10.12
C SER A 54 -41.30 32.46 11.26
N ARG A 55 -41.74 33.25 12.25
CA ARG A 55 -42.68 32.80 13.29
C ARG A 55 -44.01 32.56 12.59
N GLU A 56 -44.29 31.33 12.19
CA GLU A 56 -45.62 30.73 12.20
C GLU A 56 -45.49 29.25 11.81
N GLU A 57 -46.29 28.41 12.48
CA GLU A 57 -46.38 26.95 12.35
C GLU A 57 -45.28 26.12 13.03
N ARG A 58 -45.44 26.03 14.36
CA ARG A 58 -44.93 24.93 15.19
C ARG A 58 -45.56 23.61 14.74
N HIS A 59 -44.80 22.79 14.02
CA HIS A 59 -44.89 21.33 14.14
C HIS A 59 -43.48 20.72 14.20
N SER A 60 -43.34 19.77 15.11
CA SER A 60 -42.12 19.12 15.56
C SER A 60 -41.10 18.79 14.46
N SER A 61 -39.99 19.54 14.40
CA SER A 61 -38.70 18.95 14.08
C SER A 61 -37.61 19.77 14.76
N SER A 62 -36.82 19.12 15.61
CA SER A 62 -35.58 19.70 16.12
C SER A 62 -34.78 20.23 14.93
N LEU A 63 -34.33 21.48 15.00
CA LEU A 63 -33.38 22.06 14.05
C LEU A 63 -32.17 21.11 13.97
N LYS A 64 -32.08 20.34 12.88
CA LYS A 64 -31.03 19.33 12.72
C LYS A 64 -29.84 20.02 12.09
N ASP A 65 -28.76 20.13 12.84
CA ASP A 65 -27.47 20.56 12.31
C ASP A 65 -27.14 19.78 11.05
N ILE A 66 -26.63 20.47 10.02
CA ILE A 66 -26.27 19.84 8.76
C ILE A 66 -24.83 19.37 8.83
N HIS A 67 -24.63 18.09 8.52
CA HIS A 67 -23.30 17.49 8.54
C HIS A 67 -22.60 17.67 7.19
N VAL A 68 -21.52 18.46 7.21
CA VAL A 68 -20.56 18.62 6.12
C VAL A 68 -19.24 17.99 6.57
N ASP A 69 -18.58 17.25 5.68
CA ASP A 69 -17.40 16.48 6.03
C ASP A 69 -16.15 17.37 6.09
N VAL A 70 -15.97 18.30 5.14
CA VAL A 70 -14.85 19.25 5.15
C VAL A 70 -15.31 20.64 4.69
N VAL A 71 -14.85 21.70 5.37
CA VAL A 71 -14.95 23.09 4.89
C VAL A 71 -13.54 23.61 4.67
N CYS A 72 -13.20 23.97 3.43
CA CYS A 72 -11.83 24.26 3.01
C CYS A 72 -11.77 25.19 1.79
N ILE A 73 -10.56 25.48 1.33
CA ILE A 73 -10.26 26.17 0.09
C ILE A 73 -9.73 25.13 -0.91
N LEU A 74 -10.41 24.98 -2.05
CA LEU A 74 -10.01 24.14 -3.19
C LEU A 74 -9.59 25.04 -4.35
N ASN A 75 -8.34 24.91 -4.82
CA ASN A 75 -7.80 25.74 -5.92
C ASN A 75 -8.07 27.25 -5.73
N GLY A 76 -7.91 27.74 -4.50
CA GLY A 76 -8.13 29.15 -4.15
C GLY A 76 -9.60 29.56 -3.93
N LYS A 77 -10.57 28.65 -4.06
CA LYS A 77 -12.00 28.93 -3.85
C LYS A 77 -12.56 28.25 -2.60
N PRO A 78 -13.41 28.93 -1.80
CA PRO A 78 -14.01 28.31 -0.62
C PRO A 78 -15.04 27.26 -1.03
N VAL A 79 -14.90 26.02 -0.55
CA VAL A 79 -15.79 24.90 -0.90
C VAL A 79 -16.22 24.11 0.33
N TRP A 80 -17.40 23.50 0.24
CA TRP A 80 -17.86 22.50 1.19
C TRP A 80 -17.79 21.12 0.55
N ILE A 81 -17.20 20.15 1.23
CA ILE A 81 -17.03 18.79 0.72
C ILE A 81 -17.89 17.83 1.54
N ILE A 82 -18.64 16.99 0.83
CA ILE A 82 -19.38 15.86 1.38
C ILE A 82 -18.73 14.57 0.86
N VAL A 83 -18.49 13.61 1.75
CA VAL A 83 -17.81 12.35 1.45
C VAL A 83 -18.77 11.17 1.58
N SER A 84 -18.80 10.32 0.56
CA SER A 84 -19.53 9.05 0.56
C SER A 84 -18.59 7.88 0.27
N ASP A 85 -18.41 7.03 1.27
CA ASP A 85 -17.75 5.72 1.14
C ASP A 85 -18.75 4.58 0.83
N ARG A 86 -20.00 4.90 0.51
CA ARG A 86 -20.98 3.84 0.22
C ARG A 86 -20.65 3.15 -1.10
N ASN A 87 -20.84 1.83 -1.14
CA ASN A 87 -20.87 1.11 -2.40
C ASN A 87 -21.98 1.71 -3.29
N PRO A 88 -21.73 1.99 -4.58
CA PRO A 88 -22.70 2.61 -5.49
C PRO A 88 -24.08 1.93 -5.50
N LYS A 89 -24.11 0.60 -5.32
CA LYS A 89 -25.35 -0.20 -5.29
C LYS A 89 -26.27 0.14 -4.11
N TYR A 90 -25.75 0.77 -3.06
CA TYR A 90 -26.51 1.13 -1.85
C TYR A 90 -26.82 2.62 -1.75
N ILE A 91 -26.55 3.39 -2.80
CA ILE A 91 -26.89 4.81 -2.87
C ILE A 91 -28.31 4.94 -3.41
N SER A 92 -29.25 5.31 -2.54
CA SER A 92 -30.64 5.55 -2.92
C SER A 92 -30.86 7.03 -3.27
N TRP A 93 -31.41 7.33 -4.45
CA TRP A 93 -31.72 8.71 -4.84
C TRP A 93 -32.81 9.33 -3.96
N ASN A 94 -33.96 8.66 -3.91
CA ASN A 94 -35.14 9.08 -3.17
C ASN A 94 -35.14 8.52 -1.75
N THR A 95 -35.98 9.11 -0.90
CA THR A 95 -36.31 8.59 0.43
C THR A 95 -36.87 7.17 0.32
N CYS A 96 -36.40 6.29 1.21
CA CYS A 96 -36.97 4.96 1.42
C CYS A 96 -37.02 4.65 2.92
N HIS A 97 -37.63 3.53 3.30
CA HIS A 97 -37.77 3.15 4.72
C HIS A 97 -36.44 3.06 5.49
N LYS A 98 -35.29 2.95 4.81
CA LYS A 98 -33.95 2.83 5.41
C LYS A 98 -33.08 4.08 5.28
N SER A 99 -33.50 5.10 4.50
CA SER A 99 -32.63 6.19 4.06
C SER A 99 -33.45 7.42 3.67
N LYS A 100 -32.98 8.61 4.07
CA LYS A 100 -33.56 9.89 3.62
C LYS A 100 -33.30 10.20 2.13
N GLY A 101 -32.49 9.38 1.45
CA GLY A 101 -32.12 9.60 0.06
C GLY A 101 -30.99 10.62 -0.13
N LEU A 102 -30.22 10.45 -1.19
CA LEU A 102 -29.13 11.36 -1.58
C LEU A 102 -29.69 12.74 -1.97
N LYS A 103 -30.80 12.78 -2.72
CA LYS A 103 -31.42 14.02 -3.20
C LYS A 103 -31.73 14.99 -2.06
N LEU A 104 -32.44 14.51 -1.03
CA LEU A 104 -32.81 15.35 0.11
C LEU A 104 -31.58 15.85 0.87
N ARG A 105 -30.55 15.01 1.02
CA ARG A 105 -29.30 15.40 1.69
C ARG A 105 -28.60 16.53 0.93
N ILE A 106 -28.51 16.43 -0.39
CA ILE A 106 -27.89 17.47 -1.23
C ILE A 106 -28.70 18.77 -1.15
N GLN A 107 -30.03 18.71 -1.28
CA GLN A 107 -30.89 19.88 -1.13
C GLN A 107 -30.68 20.60 0.21
N GLN A 108 -30.57 19.84 1.31
CA GLN A 108 -30.30 20.40 2.63
C GLN A 108 -28.94 21.09 2.69
N VAL A 109 -27.89 20.45 2.18
CA VAL A 109 -26.54 21.05 2.19
C VAL A 109 -26.47 22.28 1.32
N LEU A 110 -27.06 22.27 0.12
CA LEU A 110 -27.11 23.44 -0.76
C LEU A 110 -27.88 24.60 -0.12
N ALA A 111 -29.03 24.33 0.49
CA ALA A 111 -29.81 25.36 1.20
C ALA A 111 -29.00 25.98 2.34
N ALA A 112 -28.25 25.16 3.09
CA ALA A 112 -27.36 25.63 4.15
C ALA A 112 -26.16 26.41 3.62
N ALA A 113 -25.56 25.97 2.53
CA ALA A 113 -24.43 26.65 1.91
C ALA A 113 -24.83 28.04 1.41
N LYS A 114 -26.05 28.18 0.86
CA LYS A 114 -26.62 29.47 0.43
C LYS A 114 -27.01 30.39 1.60
N SER A 115 -27.42 29.84 2.75
CA SER A 115 -27.88 30.65 3.89
C SER A 115 -26.78 31.09 4.87
N ASN A 116 -25.58 30.48 4.81
CA ASN A 116 -24.48 30.78 5.74
C ASN A 116 -23.58 31.89 5.23
N LEU A 117 -23.84 33.14 5.64
CA LEU A 117 -23.11 34.33 5.20
C LEU A 117 -21.61 34.36 5.58
N THR A 118 -21.20 33.67 6.65
CA THR A 118 -19.82 33.71 7.15
C THR A 118 -18.91 32.62 6.58
N LEU A 119 -19.49 31.54 6.05
CA LEU A 119 -18.77 30.38 5.49
C LEU A 119 -19.30 30.01 4.10
N GLN A 120 -19.90 30.97 3.39
CA GLN A 120 -20.53 30.75 2.09
C GLN A 120 -19.49 30.21 1.11
N PRO A 121 -19.65 28.97 0.62
CA PRO A 121 -18.74 28.45 -0.38
C PRO A 121 -19.16 28.90 -1.78
N SER A 122 -18.22 28.87 -2.73
CA SER A 122 -18.51 29.04 -4.16
C SER A 122 -19.20 27.82 -4.76
N SER A 123 -18.92 26.64 -4.20
CA SER A 123 -19.43 25.37 -4.68
C SER A 123 -19.46 24.31 -3.58
N VAL A 124 -20.28 23.27 -3.79
CA VAL A 124 -20.31 22.07 -2.97
C VAL A 124 -19.72 20.92 -3.78
N ILE A 125 -18.72 20.27 -3.20
CA ILE A 125 -18.07 19.09 -3.77
C ILE A 125 -18.65 17.83 -3.13
N ILE A 126 -18.92 16.83 -3.95
CA ILE A 126 -19.36 15.51 -3.51
C ILE A 126 -18.34 14.49 -3.97
N PHE A 127 -17.68 13.86 -3.00
CA PHE A 127 -16.65 12.86 -3.23
C PHE A 127 -17.23 11.46 -2.99
N PHE A 128 -17.35 10.65 -4.04
CA PHE A 128 -17.77 9.25 -3.97
C PHE A 128 -16.55 8.33 -4.04
N ALA A 129 -16.10 7.82 -2.90
CA ALA A 129 -14.85 7.04 -2.78
C ALA A 129 -14.86 5.72 -3.56
N ASN A 130 -16.04 5.15 -3.81
CA ASN A 130 -16.23 3.88 -4.55
C ASN A 130 -16.93 4.11 -5.90
N GLY A 131 -16.89 5.34 -6.40
CA GLY A 131 -17.61 5.74 -7.60
C GLY A 131 -19.11 5.90 -7.37
N ILE A 132 -19.84 6.04 -8.47
CA ILE A 132 -21.29 6.28 -8.47
C ILE A 132 -21.94 5.51 -9.62
N ALA A 133 -23.18 5.06 -9.43
CA ALA A 133 -23.94 4.44 -10.51
C ALA A 133 -24.38 5.50 -11.53
N SER A 134 -24.32 5.17 -12.83
CA SER A 134 -24.64 6.09 -13.94
C SER A 134 -25.98 6.82 -13.75
N HIS A 135 -27.04 6.09 -13.41
CA HIS A 135 -28.37 6.67 -13.18
C HIS A 135 -28.43 7.67 -12.01
N VAL A 136 -27.50 7.63 -11.07
CA VAL A 136 -27.41 8.63 -9.97
C VAL A 136 -26.57 9.81 -10.44
N TYR A 137 -25.49 9.56 -11.18
CA TYR A 137 -24.67 10.60 -11.81
C TYR A 137 -25.53 11.48 -12.73
N ASP A 138 -26.31 10.86 -13.62
CA ASP A 138 -27.19 11.58 -14.54
C ASP A 138 -28.16 12.49 -13.78
N LYS A 139 -28.74 12.01 -12.67
CA LYS A 139 -29.64 12.83 -11.85
C LYS A 139 -28.94 13.96 -11.10
N LEU A 140 -27.69 13.78 -10.69
CA LEU A 140 -26.89 14.87 -10.09
C LEU A 140 -26.61 15.96 -11.13
N ARG A 141 -26.24 15.56 -12.33
CA ARG A 141 -26.04 16.49 -13.46
C ARG A 141 -27.33 17.21 -13.82
N ASP A 142 -28.41 16.46 -14.04
CA ASP A 142 -29.65 16.98 -14.61
C ASP A 142 -30.48 17.78 -13.56
N GLU A 143 -30.50 17.38 -12.29
CA GLU A 143 -31.29 18.07 -11.25
C GLU A 143 -30.51 19.14 -10.47
N PHE A 144 -29.17 19.06 -10.42
CA PHE A 144 -28.35 19.96 -9.61
C PHE A 144 -27.22 20.65 -10.40
N GLY A 145 -27.10 20.41 -11.71
CA GLY A 145 -26.02 21.00 -12.51
C GLY A 145 -24.64 20.48 -12.11
N ALA A 146 -24.55 19.28 -11.53
CA ALA A 146 -23.29 18.72 -11.09
C ALA A 146 -22.38 18.43 -12.29
N SER A 147 -21.11 18.81 -12.18
CA SER A 147 -20.08 18.56 -13.17
C SER A 147 -18.93 17.77 -12.55
N GLU A 148 -18.37 16.82 -13.29
CA GLU A 148 -17.23 16.05 -12.80
C GLU A 148 -15.97 16.90 -12.85
N ILE A 149 -15.25 16.95 -11.72
CA ILE A 149 -13.94 17.59 -11.65
C ILE A 149 -12.87 16.51 -11.70
N CYS A 150 -12.04 16.56 -12.74
CA CYS A 150 -10.87 15.69 -12.84
C CYS A 150 -9.80 16.21 -11.88
N LEU A 151 -9.84 15.72 -10.65
CA LEU A 151 -8.76 15.88 -9.71
C LEU A 151 -7.81 14.71 -9.96
N GLU A 152 -6.62 15.00 -10.47
CA GLU A 152 -5.55 14.02 -10.60
C GLU A 152 -5.05 13.70 -9.19
N PHE A 153 -5.76 12.80 -8.50
CA PHE A 153 -5.33 12.28 -7.22
C PHE A 153 -4.05 11.52 -7.49
N SER A 154 -2.91 12.07 -7.06
CA SER A 154 -1.64 11.35 -7.12
C SER A 154 -1.88 9.98 -6.50
N VAL A 155 -1.69 8.91 -7.28
CA VAL A 155 -1.63 7.55 -6.74
C VAL A 155 -0.62 7.65 -5.63
N PHE A 156 -1.03 7.32 -4.41
CA PHE A 156 -0.16 7.30 -3.25
C PHE A 156 1.13 6.59 -3.66
N SER A 157 2.21 7.34 -3.89
CA SER A 157 3.51 6.75 -3.78
C SER A 157 3.68 6.58 -2.28
N SER A 158 3.81 5.33 -1.83
CA SER A 158 4.06 4.98 -0.43
C SER A 158 5.36 5.61 0.12
N ASN A 159 5.97 6.55 -0.59
CA ASN A 159 7.30 7.08 -0.39
C ASN A 159 7.31 8.41 0.39
N MET A 160 6.15 9.00 0.73
CA MET A 160 6.06 10.34 1.33
C MET A 160 5.41 10.39 2.72
N LEU A 161 5.44 9.29 3.47
CA LEU A 161 5.19 9.32 4.91
C LEU A 161 6.28 8.51 5.58
N GLU A 162 7.32 9.19 6.07
CA GLU A 162 8.24 8.63 7.06
C GLU A 162 7.42 7.92 8.14
N GLU A 163 7.86 6.73 8.55
CA GLU A 163 7.28 6.05 9.71
C GLU A 163 7.44 6.98 10.92
N THR A 164 6.38 7.71 11.27
CA THR A 164 6.38 8.55 12.47
C THR A 164 6.61 7.65 13.69
N GLU A 165 7.58 8.00 14.53
CA GLU A 165 7.87 7.31 15.80
C GLU A 165 6.58 7.12 16.61
N GLY A 166 6.10 5.87 16.68
CA GLY A 166 4.92 5.47 17.44
C GLY A 166 4.17 4.29 16.83
N ASP A 167 3.39 3.56 17.64
CA ASP A 167 2.64 2.32 17.32
C ASP A 167 1.56 2.45 16.22
N TRP A 168 1.60 3.47 15.35
CA TRP A 168 0.65 3.67 14.26
C TRP A 168 1.06 2.90 13.00
N ILE A 169 0.17 2.04 12.51
CA ILE A 169 0.36 1.31 11.25
C ILE A 169 -0.34 2.09 10.14
N ASN A 170 0.39 2.45 9.08
CA ASN A 170 -0.22 2.99 7.86
C ASN A 170 -1.19 1.94 7.28
N VAL A 171 -2.48 2.27 7.30
CA VAL A 171 -3.51 1.48 6.61
C VAL A 171 -3.21 1.59 5.11
N ILE A 172 -3.09 0.45 4.42
CA ILE A 172 -2.81 0.37 2.97
C ILE A 172 -3.65 1.43 2.27
N SER A 173 -3.01 2.42 1.62
CA SER A 173 -3.74 3.51 1.00
C SER A 173 -4.70 2.95 -0.02
N ARG A 174 -6.00 3.14 0.18
CA ARG A 174 -7.00 2.73 -0.80
C ARG A 174 -6.72 3.41 -2.14
N SER A 175 -6.78 2.63 -3.21
CA SER A 175 -6.79 3.18 -4.56
C SER A 175 -8.13 3.88 -4.79
N TYR A 176 -8.11 5.20 -5.00
CA TYR A 176 -9.27 6.00 -5.39
C TYR A 176 -9.45 6.09 -6.92
N ARG A 177 -8.91 5.14 -7.68
CA ARG A 177 -9.04 5.08 -9.15
C ARG A 177 -10.50 5.06 -9.62
N ASP A 178 -11.38 4.44 -8.85
CA ASP A 178 -12.82 4.37 -9.16
C ASP A 178 -13.61 5.53 -8.53
N ALA A 179 -12.95 6.46 -7.84
CA ALA A 179 -13.64 7.56 -7.18
C ALA A 179 -14.23 8.52 -8.21
N CYS A 180 -15.42 9.04 -7.93
CA CYS A 180 -16.08 10.06 -8.75
C CYS A 180 -16.25 11.32 -7.90
N VAL A 181 -15.83 12.47 -8.44
CA VAL A 181 -15.86 13.75 -7.74
C VAL A 181 -16.67 14.75 -8.53
N LEU A 182 -17.73 15.23 -7.91
CA LEU A 182 -18.71 16.11 -8.55
C LEU A 182 -18.73 17.47 -7.86
N GLU A 183 -18.71 18.53 -8.65
CA GLU A 183 -18.86 19.91 -8.22
C GLU A 183 -20.25 20.44 -8.58
N ILE A 184 -20.92 21.05 -7.60
CA ILE A 184 -22.16 21.81 -7.78
C ILE A 184 -21.86 23.28 -7.45
N ASN A 185 -21.91 24.14 -8.46
CA ASN A 185 -21.71 25.58 -8.29
C ASN A 185 -22.92 26.22 -7.59
N LEU A 186 -22.65 27.18 -6.70
CA LEU A 186 -23.69 27.89 -5.94
C LEU A 186 -24.07 29.25 -6.54
N VAL A 187 -23.37 29.67 -7.58
CA VAL A 187 -23.71 30.88 -8.34
C VAL A 187 -25.05 30.64 -9.02
N ASP A 188 -26.05 31.45 -8.66
CA ASP A 188 -27.36 31.38 -9.29
C ASP A 188 -27.24 31.80 -10.76
N ASP A 189 -27.79 30.96 -11.64
CA ASP A 189 -27.92 31.16 -13.09
C ASP A 189 -28.96 32.26 -13.40
N LYS A 190 -28.84 33.41 -12.73
CA LYS A 190 -29.77 34.55 -12.85
C LYS A 190 -29.15 35.85 -13.38
N ASP A 191 -27.84 35.90 -13.61
CA ASP A 191 -27.18 37.05 -14.25
C ASP A 191 -26.52 36.71 -15.60
N VAL A 192 -27.14 35.84 -16.39
CA VAL A 192 -26.91 35.83 -17.84
C VAL A 192 -28.02 36.65 -18.50
N VAL A 193 -27.80 37.96 -18.55
CA VAL A 193 -28.50 38.82 -19.52
C VAL A 193 -27.95 38.45 -20.90
N PRO A 194 -28.78 37.97 -21.85
CA PRO A 194 -28.32 37.74 -23.21
C PRO A 194 -28.26 39.10 -23.90
N ASN A 195 -27.12 39.78 -23.83
CA ASN A 195 -26.91 40.95 -24.66
C ASN A 195 -26.58 40.51 -26.08
N SER A 196 -27.65 40.60 -26.87
CA SER A 196 -27.70 40.70 -28.32
C SER A 196 -26.60 41.58 -28.92
N GLY A 197 -25.91 41.01 -29.91
CA GLY A 197 -25.50 41.61 -31.18
C GLY A 197 -24.85 43.00 -31.22
N CYS A 198 -23.64 43.07 -31.77
CA CYS A 198 -23.41 43.80 -33.02
C CYS A 198 -22.06 43.40 -33.65
N ASN A 199 -22.07 43.31 -34.98
CA ASN A 199 -20.96 43.01 -35.88
C ASN A 199 -19.82 44.04 -35.81
N VAL A 200 -18.63 43.65 -36.28
CA VAL A 200 -17.98 44.15 -37.52
C VAL A 200 -16.56 43.57 -37.63
N GLU A 201 -16.31 42.93 -38.77
CA GLU A 201 -15.09 42.83 -39.62
C GLU A 201 -13.71 42.92 -38.94
N GLY A 202 -12.70 42.12 -39.25
CA GLY A 202 -12.43 41.24 -40.39
C GLY A 202 -10.91 41.14 -40.52
N SER A 203 -10.37 39.95 -40.73
CA SER A 203 -9.11 39.74 -41.47
C SER A 203 -8.90 38.26 -41.70
N THR A 204 -9.17 37.87 -42.93
CA THR A 204 -8.73 36.68 -43.66
C THR A 204 -7.22 36.45 -43.57
N VAL A 205 -6.77 35.18 -43.66
CA VAL A 205 -6.04 34.60 -44.82
C VAL A 205 -5.49 33.19 -44.47
N ASP A 206 -5.90 32.21 -45.30
CA ASP A 206 -5.27 30.95 -45.77
C ASP A 206 -4.60 29.92 -44.83
N SER A 207 -4.55 28.61 -45.13
CA SER A 207 -5.24 27.68 -46.05
C SER A 207 -4.55 26.30 -45.97
N SER A 208 -5.20 25.29 -46.58
CA SER A 208 -4.82 23.87 -46.78
C SER A 208 -5.08 22.97 -45.56
N GLN A 209 -6.12 22.12 -45.48
CA GLN A 209 -6.69 21.07 -46.36
C GLN A 209 -5.68 20.00 -46.80
N VAL A 210 -5.84 18.78 -46.25
CA VAL A 210 -6.06 17.54 -47.03
C VAL A 210 -6.98 16.63 -46.21
N GLU A 211 -8.03 16.13 -46.87
CA GLU A 211 -9.09 15.24 -46.38
C GLU A 211 -9.01 13.90 -47.15
N VAL A 212 -9.84 12.91 -46.77
CA VAL A 212 -10.29 11.73 -47.56
C VAL A 212 -9.40 10.47 -47.44
N SER A 213 -9.88 9.24 -47.19
CA SER A 213 -11.19 8.69 -46.82
C SER A 213 -11.06 7.19 -46.49
N VAL A 214 -12.12 6.68 -45.86
CA VAL A 214 -12.47 5.27 -45.62
C VAL A 214 -12.89 4.57 -46.92
N GLU A 215 -12.50 3.30 -47.12
CA GLU A 215 -13.41 2.28 -47.68
C GLU A 215 -12.97 0.82 -47.48
N LYS A 216 -13.98 -0.01 -47.22
CA LYS A 216 -13.98 -1.48 -47.03
C LYS A 216 -13.93 -2.21 -48.38
N ALA A 217 -13.41 -3.44 -48.40
CA ALA A 217 -14.03 -4.57 -49.13
C ALA A 217 -13.54 -5.94 -48.61
N GLU A 218 -14.50 -6.81 -48.30
CA GLU A 218 -14.39 -8.28 -48.12
C GLU A 218 -14.11 -8.94 -49.49
N THR A 219 -13.67 -10.20 -49.69
CA THR A 219 -14.25 -11.47 -49.22
C THR A 219 -13.41 -12.68 -49.73
N ARG A 220 -13.19 -13.70 -48.86
CA ARG A 220 -13.24 -15.20 -49.05
C ARG A 220 -12.33 -15.90 -50.10
N LEU A 221 -11.90 -17.18 -50.01
CA LEU A 221 -11.94 -18.33 -49.07
C LEU A 221 -11.06 -19.45 -49.70
N HIS A 222 -10.40 -20.30 -48.90
CA HIS A 222 -10.39 -21.78 -49.02
C HIS A 222 -9.48 -22.39 -47.92
N THR A 223 -10.06 -22.84 -46.79
CA THR A 223 -10.29 -24.24 -46.37
C THR A 223 -9.04 -25.14 -46.31
N LEU A 224 -8.69 -25.61 -45.10
CA LEU A 224 -8.92 -27.00 -44.64
C LEU A 224 -8.51 -27.17 -43.16
N GLU A 225 -9.52 -27.51 -42.35
CA GLU A 225 -9.54 -28.19 -41.04
C GLU A 225 -8.90 -29.61 -41.14
N GLU A 226 -8.57 -30.43 -40.14
CA GLU A 226 -8.84 -30.52 -38.70
C GLU A 226 -8.01 -31.69 -38.08
N ASN A 227 -7.97 -31.74 -36.74
CA ASN A 227 -8.00 -32.92 -35.84
C ASN A 227 -6.78 -33.84 -35.59
N ALA A 228 -6.16 -33.60 -34.42
CA ALA A 228 -6.30 -34.34 -33.15
C ALA A 228 -6.17 -35.89 -33.03
N ILE A 229 -5.56 -36.24 -31.88
CA ILE A 229 -5.57 -37.50 -31.09
C ILE A 229 -4.45 -38.51 -31.38
N ASN A 230 -3.53 -38.70 -30.42
CA ASN A 230 -3.24 -40.05 -29.94
C ASN A 230 -2.72 -40.11 -28.49
N VAL A 231 -3.28 -41.07 -27.75
CA VAL A 231 -2.91 -41.56 -26.42
C VAL A 231 -2.12 -42.86 -26.62
N GLY A 232 -1.05 -43.10 -25.88
CA GLY A 232 -0.38 -44.41 -25.92
C GLY A 232 0.78 -44.54 -24.95
N SER A 233 0.75 -45.61 -24.16
CA SER A 233 1.50 -45.89 -22.94
C SER A 233 2.75 -46.77 -23.17
N PHE A 234 3.58 -46.88 -22.11
CA PHE A 234 4.71 -47.82 -21.89
C PHE A 234 5.98 -47.51 -22.71
N GLN A 235 7.21 -47.58 -22.18
CA GLN A 235 7.76 -48.61 -21.31
C GLN A 235 9.08 -48.15 -20.65
N LEU A 236 9.34 -48.68 -19.46
CA LEU A 236 10.58 -48.62 -18.70
C LEU A 236 11.66 -49.47 -19.37
N GLU A 237 12.82 -48.89 -19.73
CA GLU A 237 14.07 -49.64 -19.83
C GLU A 237 15.24 -48.89 -19.19
N ARG A 238 15.85 -49.60 -18.25
CA ARG A 238 17.09 -49.32 -17.54
C ARG A 238 18.25 -49.71 -18.46
N SER A 239 19.35 -48.92 -18.49
CA SER A 239 20.74 -49.38 -18.22
C SER A 239 21.84 -48.59 -18.96
N ILE A 240 22.85 -48.20 -18.16
CA ILE A 240 24.32 -48.12 -18.42
C ILE A 240 24.95 -46.75 -18.75
N ASP A 241 25.93 -46.46 -17.87
CA ASP A 241 26.94 -45.41 -17.83
C ASP A 241 27.52 -44.94 -19.16
N LYS A 242 27.60 -43.61 -19.31
CA LYS A 242 28.80 -42.95 -19.82
C LYS A 242 29.13 -41.75 -18.94
N ALA A 243 30.30 -41.81 -18.34
CA ALA A 243 30.94 -40.71 -17.64
C ALA A 243 31.12 -39.52 -18.60
N GLU A 244 30.41 -38.43 -18.32
CA GLU A 244 30.66 -37.14 -18.94
C GLU A 244 31.32 -36.23 -17.89
N THR A 245 32.60 -36.00 -18.13
CA THR A 245 33.49 -35.15 -17.35
C THR A 245 32.92 -33.72 -17.35
N ARG A 246 32.27 -33.31 -16.26
CA ARG A 246 31.96 -31.89 -16.02
C ARG A 246 33.28 -31.13 -15.89
N PRO A 247 33.43 -29.94 -16.52
CA PRO A 247 34.60 -29.11 -16.25
C PRO A 247 34.58 -28.74 -14.76
N GLN A 248 35.66 -29.03 -14.04
CA GLN A 248 35.84 -28.47 -12.71
C GLN A 248 36.00 -26.96 -12.87
N LEU A 249 34.96 -26.22 -12.47
CA LEU A 249 35.02 -24.76 -12.36
C LEU A 249 36.08 -24.43 -11.31
N SER A 250 37.05 -23.56 -11.65
CA SER A 250 38.08 -23.15 -10.71
C SER A 250 37.46 -22.36 -9.55
N GLN A 251 38.12 -22.32 -8.39
CA GLN A 251 37.59 -21.60 -7.24
C GLN A 251 37.45 -20.09 -7.49
N GLU A 252 38.28 -19.53 -8.37
CA GLU A 252 38.21 -18.15 -8.85
C GLU A 252 36.96 -17.88 -9.71
N ASP A 253 36.53 -18.84 -10.54
CA ASP A 253 35.30 -18.75 -11.36
C ASP A 253 34.01 -18.80 -10.52
N ILE A 254 34.10 -19.41 -9.33
CA ILE A 254 32.98 -19.49 -8.37
C ILE A 254 32.87 -18.19 -7.57
N GLU A 255 34.00 -17.61 -7.15
CA GLU A 255 34.02 -16.34 -6.41
C GLU A 255 33.54 -15.16 -7.27
N THR A 256 33.94 -15.09 -8.54
CA THR A 256 33.45 -14.07 -9.48
C THR A 256 31.93 -14.16 -9.73
N LYS A 257 31.33 -15.36 -9.65
CA LYS A 257 29.86 -15.54 -9.79
C LYS A 257 29.07 -15.25 -8.52
N LEU A 258 29.71 -15.28 -7.36
CA LEU A 258 29.07 -15.01 -6.06
C LEU A 258 28.95 -13.50 -5.79
N GLY A 259 29.78 -12.67 -6.41
CA GLY A 259 29.79 -11.21 -6.25
C GLY A 259 30.66 -10.76 -5.07
N ASP A 260 31.51 -9.76 -5.31
CA ASP A 260 32.54 -9.31 -4.36
C ASP A 260 31.95 -8.82 -3.04
N THR A 261 30.83 -8.10 -3.09
CA THR A 261 30.17 -7.56 -1.89
C THR A 261 29.57 -8.66 -1.01
N PHE A 262 29.01 -9.70 -1.61
CA PHE A 262 28.47 -10.85 -0.88
C PHE A 262 29.58 -11.61 -0.17
N CYS A 263 30.66 -11.93 -0.89
CA CYS A 263 31.82 -12.61 -0.34
C CYS A 263 32.46 -11.80 0.80
N SER A 264 32.52 -10.47 0.67
CA SER A 264 33.03 -9.58 1.72
C SER A 264 32.22 -9.66 3.01
N VAL A 265 30.88 -9.67 2.94
CA VAL A 265 30.05 -9.78 4.14
C VAL A 265 30.18 -11.16 4.77
N ILE A 266 30.14 -12.23 3.95
CA ILE A 266 30.32 -13.61 4.44
C ILE A 266 31.66 -13.80 5.15
N THR A 267 32.74 -13.24 4.61
CA THR A 267 34.07 -13.33 5.23
C THR A 267 34.16 -12.53 6.53
N GLY A 268 33.38 -11.46 6.67
CA GLY A 268 33.27 -10.69 7.91
C GLY A 268 32.47 -11.38 9.01
N MET A 269 31.63 -12.36 8.68
CA MET A 269 30.86 -13.13 9.67
C MET A 269 31.72 -14.16 10.39
N LYS A 270 31.41 -14.43 11.67
CA LYS A 270 31.99 -15.59 12.35
C LYS A 270 31.35 -16.86 11.81
N LEU A 271 32.15 -17.68 11.13
CA LEU A 271 31.70 -18.93 10.51
C LEU A 271 31.37 -19.96 11.59
N SER A 272 30.25 -20.67 11.43
CA SER A 272 29.98 -21.87 12.21
C SER A 272 31.01 -22.95 11.84
N SER A 273 31.99 -23.19 12.71
CA SER A 273 32.87 -24.36 12.61
C SER A 273 32.01 -25.64 12.57
N LEU A 274 32.27 -26.50 11.59
CA LEU A 274 31.62 -27.81 11.44
C LEU A 274 32.22 -28.90 12.36
N ASP A 275 33.27 -28.58 13.13
CA ASP A 275 34.05 -29.57 13.88
C ASP A 275 33.59 -29.80 15.33
N ASP A 276 32.60 -29.06 15.83
CA ASP A 276 32.05 -29.27 17.19
C ASP A 276 30.99 -30.38 17.25
N LYS A 277 31.18 -31.46 16.49
CA LYS A 277 30.33 -32.67 16.58
C LYS A 277 30.80 -33.68 17.63
N ASN A 278 31.86 -33.42 18.39
CA ASN A 278 32.40 -34.36 19.37
C ASN A 278 32.88 -33.71 20.69
N SER A 279 32.06 -32.84 21.29
CA SER A 279 32.13 -32.60 22.74
C SER A 279 30.80 -32.06 23.24
N GLU A 280 29.83 -32.95 23.42
CA GLU A 280 28.70 -32.69 24.31
C GLU A 280 29.21 -32.66 25.76
N SER A 281 29.82 -31.54 26.15
CA SER A 281 29.90 -31.15 27.54
C SER A 281 28.89 -30.03 27.77
N ILE A 282 28.05 -30.22 28.79
CA ILE A 282 26.91 -29.38 29.16
C ILE A 282 27.34 -27.94 29.55
N GLU A 283 28.64 -27.65 29.65
CA GLU A 283 29.20 -26.38 30.11
C GLU A 283 29.42 -25.32 29.02
N SER A 284 29.46 -25.68 27.72
CA SER A 284 29.69 -24.71 26.62
C SER A 284 28.45 -23.91 26.24
N ARG A 285 27.28 -24.22 26.82
CA ARG A 285 25.99 -23.60 26.48
C ARG A 285 25.86 -22.14 26.95
N ASN A 286 26.81 -21.64 27.75
CA ASN A 286 26.71 -20.36 28.47
C ASN A 286 27.75 -19.28 28.07
N VAL A 287 28.52 -19.44 26.98
CA VAL A 287 29.61 -18.47 26.65
C VAL A 287 29.58 -17.93 25.22
N LEU A 288 28.40 -17.84 24.60
CA LEU A 288 28.17 -16.87 23.53
C LEU A 288 27.24 -15.80 24.12
N ALA A 289 27.83 -14.73 24.63
CA ALA A 289 27.06 -13.56 25.05
C ALA A 289 26.15 -13.15 23.88
N GLY A 290 24.87 -12.85 24.15
CA GLY A 290 23.86 -12.51 23.13
C GLY A 290 24.24 -11.33 22.20
N SER A 291 25.32 -10.61 22.49
CA SER A 291 25.91 -9.58 21.62
C SER A 291 26.44 -10.11 20.28
N ASP A 292 26.80 -11.40 20.21
CA ASP A 292 27.55 -11.98 19.09
C ASP A 292 26.68 -12.78 18.12
N LEU A 293 25.37 -12.89 18.36
CA LEU A 293 24.43 -13.65 17.53
C LEU A 293 23.49 -12.70 16.77
N VAL A 294 23.12 -13.09 15.55
CA VAL A 294 22.06 -12.45 14.76
C VAL A 294 21.15 -13.54 14.21
N ASN A 295 19.86 -13.45 14.49
CA ASN A 295 18.85 -14.36 13.95
C ASN A 295 18.40 -13.84 12.58
N PHE A 296 18.54 -14.65 11.54
CA PHE A 296 18.10 -14.28 10.21
C PHE A 296 16.67 -14.75 9.99
N ASP A 297 15.80 -13.82 9.60
CA ASP A 297 14.50 -14.20 9.05
C ASP A 297 14.62 -14.55 7.55
N THR A 298 13.54 -15.09 6.99
CA THR A 298 13.50 -15.45 5.56
C THR A 298 13.74 -14.25 4.65
N THR A 299 13.26 -13.06 5.03
CA THR A 299 13.41 -11.84 4.21
C THR A 299 14.87 -11.36 4.14
N ALA A 300 15.64 -11.53 5.23
CA ALA A 300 17.05 -11.21 5.29
C ALA A 300 17.86 -12.16 4.41
N LEU A 301 17.56 -13.46 4.44
CA LEU A 301 18.22 -14.44 3.56
C LEU A 301 17.96 -14.14 2.09
N ILE A 302 16.71 -13.85 1.72
CA ILE A 302 16.34 -13.45 0.36
C ILE A 302 17.08 -12.19 -0.06
N ALA A 303 17.13 -11.18 0.83
CA ALA A 303 17.77 -9.92 0.53
C ALA A 303 19.29 -10.03 0.40
N PHE A 304 19.92 -10.94 1.14
CA PHE A 304 21.35 -11.24 1.00
C PHE A 304 21.67 -11.86 -0.38
N VAL A 305 20.84 -12.80 -0.85
CA VAL A 305 21.17 -13.57 -2.06
C VAL A 305 20.56 -13.01 -3.35
N SER A 306 19.63 -12.07 -3.24
CA SER A 306 18.93 -11.44 -4.38
C SER A 306 19.91 -10.89 -5.41
N GLY A 307 19.61 -11.09 -6.70
CA GLY A 307 20.34 -10.44 -7.80
C GLY A 307 20.35 -8.91 -7.69
N ILE A 308 19.33 -8.28 -7.09
CA ILE A 308 19.31 -6.82 -6.83
C ILE A 308 20.53 -6.44 -5.99
N SER A 309 20.75 -7.14 -4.87
CA SER A 309 21.82 -6.87 -3.91
C SER A 309 23.22 -7.26 -4.39
N ASN A 310 23.29 -8.01 -5.49
CA ASN A 310 24.51 -8.67 -5.99
C ASN A 310 24.92 -8.17 -7.37
N GLY A 311 24.70 -6.88 -7.65
CA GLY A 311 25.15 -6.23 -8.88
C GLY A 311 24.23 -6.43 -10.10
N GLY A 312 23.05 -7.04 -9.93
CA GLY A 312 22.07 -7.23 -11.00
C GLY A 312 21.27 -5.98 -11.38
N THR A 313 21.40 -4.87 -10.63
CA THR A 313 20.63 -3.63 -10.84
C THR A 313 20.85 -3.03 -12.24
N GLU A 314 22.09 -2.96 -12.71
CA GLU A 314 22.40 -2.39 -14.03
C GLU A 314 21.74 -3.19 -15.16
N LYS A 315 21.84 -4.52 -15.12
CA LYS A 315 21.21 -5.41 -16.10
C LYS A 315 19.68 -5.28 -16.07
N LEU A 316 19.09 -5.17 -14.88
CA LEU A 316 17.65 -4.99 -14.74
C LEU A 316 17.20 -3.64 -15.31
N LEU A 317 17.93 -2.55 -15.06
CA LEU A 317 17.61 -1.23 -15.62
C LEU A 317 17.83 -1.13 -17.13
N ALA A 318 18.76 -1.91 -17.68
CA ALA A 318 18.97 -2.01 -19.13
C ALA A 318 17.91 -2.85 -19.85
N THR A 319 17.12 -3.65 -19.11
CA THR A 319 16.07 -4.50 -19.68
C THR A 319 14.86 -3.63 -20.04
N PRO A 320 14.25 -3.79 -21.23
CA PRO A 320 13.08 -3.02 -21.62
C PRO A 320 11.93 -3.12 -20.60
N GLU A 321 11.27 -2.00 -20.32
CA GLU A 321 10.18 -1.93 -19.33
C GLU A 321 9.06 -2.94 -19.60
N SER A 322 8.72 -3.16 -20.88
CA SER A 322 7.68 -4.13 -21.27
C SER A 322 8.02 -5.55 -20.80
N GLU A 323 9.29 -5.95 -20.89
CA GLU A 323 9.76 -7.27 -20.47
C GLU A 323 9.78 -7.38 -18.93
N LEU A 324 10.20 -6.32 -18.24
CA LEU A 324 10.15 -6.28 -16.78
C LEU A 324 8.71 -6.34 -16.25
N ARG A 325 7.78 -5.66 -16.91
CA ARG A 325 6.34 -5.72 -16.58
C ARG A 325 5.76 -7.10 -16.85
N GLU A 326 6.20 -7.81 -17.88
CA GLU A 326 5.79 -9.20 -18.11
C GLU A 326 6.36 -10.14 -17.03
N ARG A 327 7.65 -9.98 -16.71
CA ARG A 327 8.37 -10.80 -15.72
C ARG A 327 7.84 -10.61 -14.30
N PHE A 328 7.67 -9.36 -13.87
CA PHE A 328 7.30 -9.01 -12.50
C PHE A 328 5.82 -8.67 -12.33
N LYS A 329 5.05 -8.58 -13.42
CA LYS A 329 3.60 -8.34 -13.43
C LYS A 329 3.22 -7.16 -12.52
N GLY A 330 2.22 -7.34 -11.64
CA GLY A 330 1.76 -6.33 -10.69
C GLY A 330 2.81 -5.88 -9.65
N ASN A 331 3.99 -6.51 -9.60
CA ASN A 331 5.08 -6.14 -8.70
C ASN A 331 6.15 -5.25 -9.36
N PHE A 332 5.98 -4.86 -10.63
CA PHE A 332 6.97 -4.06 -11.36
C PHE A 332 7.44 -2.83 -10.58
N ASP A 333 6.51 -1.96 -10.15
CA ASP A 333 6.84 -0.72 -9.46
C ASP A 333 7.58 -0.99 -8.12
N PHE A 334 7.23 -2.08 -7.45
CA PHE A 334 7.88 -2.50 -6.21
C PHE A 334 9.33 -2.95 -6.45
N VAL A 335 9.57 -3.75 -7.50
CA VAL A 335 10.92 -4.20 -7.88
C VAL A 335 11.79 -3.02 -8.33
N ILE A 336 11.23 -2.08 -9.11
CA ILE A 336 11.94 -0.84 -9.47
C ILE A 336 12.29 -0.01 -8.23
N GLY A 337 11.37 0.13 -7.28
CA GLY A 337 11.63 0.81 -6.01
C GLY A 337 12.78 0.16 -5.22
N GLN A 338 12.86 -1.17 -5.22
CA GLN A 338 13.97 -1.91 -4.59
C GLN A 338 15.31 -1.70 -5.30
N ILE A 339 15.31 -1.66 -6.64
CA ILE A 339 16.51 -1.38 -7.44
C ILE A 339 17.04 0.02 -7.13
N MET A 340 16.17 1.04 -7.16
CA MET A 340 16.56 2.42 -6.85
C MET A 340 17.06 2.54 -5.40
N SER A 341 16.40 1.85 -4.48
CA SER A 341 16.84 1.76 -3.08
C SER A 341 18.23 1.14 -2.93
N GLU A 342 18.57 0.12 -3.72
CA GLU A 342 19.87 -0.54 -3.67
C GLU A 342 20.99 0.35 -4.24
N LEU A 343 20.72 1.07 -5.33
CA LEU A 343 21.67 2.02 -5.91
C LEU A 343 22.01 3.14 -4.93
N GLN A 344 21.04 3.62 -4.17
CA GLN A 344 21.26 4.67 -3.18
C GLN A 344 21.98 4.14 -1.93
N ASN A 345 21.56 2.98 -1.44
CA ASN A 345 22.06 2.39 -0.20
C ASN A 345 22.22 0.88 -0.39
N PRO A 346 23.44 0.40 -0.70
CA PRO A 346 23.67 -1.03 -0.94
C PRO A 346 23.47 -1.86 0.33
N ILE A 347 22.65 -2.90 0.26
CA ILE A 347 22.26 -3.68 1.43
C ILE A 347 23.43 -4.46 2.03
N HIS A 348 24.40 -4.90 1.22
CA HIS A 348 25.59 -5.57 1.71
C HIS A 348 26.48 -4.66 2.58
N VAL A 349 26.46 -3.35 2.35
CA VAL A 349 27.16 -2.39 3.22
C VAL A 349 26.49 -2.33 4.59
N GLU A 350 25.16 -2.33 4.63
CA GLU A 350 24.39 -2.36 5.89
C GLU A 350 24.57 -3.70 6.62
N PHE A 351 24.47 -4.81 5.90
CA PHE A 351 24.70 -6.15 6.44
C PHE A 351 26.13 -6.30 6.96
N GLY A 352 27.13 -5.79 6.25
CA GLY A 352 28.52 -5.77 6.72
C GLY A 352 28.67 -5.11 8.10
N LYS A 353 28.03 -3.95 8.33
CA LYS A 353 28.05 -3.26 9.63
C LYS A 353 27.39 -4.08 10.74
N VAL A 354 26.29 -4.75 10.42
CA VAL A 354 25.50 -5.51 11.39
C VAL A 354 26.14 -6.85 11.74
N LEU A 355 26.72 -7.53 10.76
CA LEU A 355 27.13 -8.93 10.82
C LEU A 355 28.64 -9.13 11.04
N CYS A 356 29.45 -8.09 10.83
CA CYS A 356 30.89 -8.19 11.06
C CYS A 356 31.21 -8.67 12.48
N GLY A 357 31.95 -9.77 12.59
CA GLY A 357 32.32 -10.39 13.86
C GLY A 357 31.19 -11.11 14.59
N LYS A 358 30.04 -11.33 13.94
CA LYS A 358 28.88 -12.03 14.54
C LYS A 358 28.59 -13.36 13.88
N HIS A 359 27.96 -14.27 14.61
CA HIS A 359 27.45 -15.54 14.13
C HIS A 359 25.99 -15.39 13.69
N GLY A 360 25.68 -15.85 12.48
CA GLY A 360 24.30 -15.94 12.01
C GLY A 360 23.64 -17.25 12.42
N ILE A 361 22.41 -17.17 12.94
CA ILE A 361 21.56 -18.33 13.21
C ILE A 361 20.28 -18.26 12.37
N ILE A 362 19.73 -19.42 12.03
CA ILE A 362 18.41 -19.58 11.41
C ILE A 362 17.68 -20.75 12.05
N CYS A 363 16.36 -20.65 12.20
CA CYS A 363 15.55 -21.79 12.66
C CYS A 363 15.18 -22.73 11.49
N GLU A 364 14.74 -23.95 11.80
CA GLU A 364 14.42 -24.99 10.81
C GLU A 364 13.29 -24.55 9.86
N SER A 365 12.28 -23.85 10.39
CA SER A 365 11.20 -23.25 9.58
C SER A 365 11.74 -22.25 8.55
N VAL A 366 12.66 -21.35 8.94
CA VAL A 366 13.26 -20.36 8.03
C VAL A 366 14.10 -21.06 6.96
N LEU A 367 14.91 -22.05 7.34
CA LEU A 367 15.71 -22.82 6.38
C LEU A 367 14.83 -23.47 5.31
N SER A 368 13.70 -24.05 5.72
CA SER A 368 12.77 -24.73 4.82
C SER A 368 12.07 -23.74 3.89
N GLU A 369 11.50 -22.65 4.43
CA GLU A 369 10.84 -21.60 3.63
C GLU A 369 11.83 -20.96 2.64
N PHE A 370 13.05 -20.65 3.07
CA PHE A 370 14.08 -20.06 2.22
C PHE A 370 14.48 -20.98 1.06
N LYS A 371 14.70 -22.27 1.32
CA LYS A 371 15.01 -23.25 0.27
C LYS A 371 13.88 -23.37 -0.75
N GLU A 372 12.63 -23.36 -0.30
CA GLU A 372 11.47 -23.42 -1.18
C GLU A 372 11.37 -22.18 -2.08
N LEU A 373 11.52 -20.98 -1.50
CA LEU A 373 11.49 -19.72 -2.25
C LEU A 373 12.61 -19.65 -3.30
N VAL A 374 13.84 -20.01 -2.92
CA VAL A 374 14.97 -20.04 -3.86
C VAL A 374 14.78 -21.10 -4.93
N LEU A 375 14.19 -22.26 -4.62
CA LEU A 375 13.88 -23.28 -5.61
C LEU A 375 12.87 -22.76 -6.65
N MET A 376 11.79 -22.12 -6.17
CA MET A 376 10.69 -21.63 -7.00
C MET A 376 11.05 -20.40 -7.84
N CYS A 377 11.76 -19.44 -7.26
CA CYS A 377 11.95 -18.11 -7.85
C CYS A 377 13.41 -17.78 -8.18
N GLY A 378 14.37 -18.49 -7.58
CA GLY A 378 15.80 -18.19 -7.70
C GLY A 378 16.41 -18.65 -9.02
N GLY A 379 17.23 -17.78 -9.62
CA GLY A 379 18.07 -18.12 -10.78
C GLY A 379 19.34 -18.89 -10.38
N PRO A 380 20.17 -19.31 -11.34
CA PRO A 380 21.41 -20.03 -11.06
C PRO A 380 22.35 -19.33 -10.06
N ASN A 381 22.47 -17.99 -10.14
CA ASN A 381 23.41 -17.25 -9.29
C ASN A 381 22.85 -17.05 -7.88
N GLU A 382 21.57 -16.68 -7.75
CA GLU A 382 20.80 -16.69 -6.50
C GLU A 382 20.88 -18.04 -5.78
N LYS A 383 20.73 -19.15 -6.52
CA LYS A 383 20.86 -20.52 -5.97
C LYS A 383 22.26 -20.82 -5.46
N LEU A 384 23.30 -20.36 -6.17
CA LEU A 384 24.68 -20.53 -5.76
C LEU A 384 24.97 -19.77 -4.44
N ARG A 385 24.55 -18.50 -4.37
CA ARG A 385 24.68 -17.68 -3.16
C ARG A 385 23.90 -18.25 -1.99
N ALA A 386 22.67 -18.73 -2.20
CA ALA A 386 21.87 -19.39 -1.17
C ALA A 386 22.57 -20.62 -0.58
N ASN A 387 23.12 -21.49 -1.43
CA ASN A 387 23.86 -22.66 -0.97
C ASN A 387 25.12 -22.29 -0.18
N LYS A 388 25.81 -21.21 -0.56
CA LYS A 388 26.98 -20.71 0.18
C LYS A 388 26.58 -20.11 1.52
N LEU A 389 25.56 -19.25 1.55
CA LEU A 389 25.07 -18.58 2.76
C LEU A 389 24.59 -19.60 3.81
N ILE A 390 23.82 -20.61 3.40
CA ILE A 390 23.33 -21.66 4.33
C ILE A 390 24.49 -22.38 5.03
N LYS A 391 25.61 -22.63 4.34
CA LYS A 391 26.80 -23.26 4.94
C LYS A 391 27.52 -22.38 5.96
N CYS A 392 27.25 -21.07 5.94
CA CYS A 392 27.85 -20.10 6.85
C CYS A 392 26.97 -19.82 8.08
N LEU A 393 25.73 -20.30 8.09
CA LEU A 393 24.76 -20.07 9.15
C LEU A 393 24.60 -21.31 10.03
N ARG A 394 24.42 -21.10 11.34
CA ARG A 394 24.06 -22.18 12.27
C ARG A 394 22.55 -22.40 12.23
N VAL A 395 22.14 -23.61 11.86
CA VAL A 395 20.74 -24.03 11.94
C VAL A 395 20.44 -24.44 13.39
N VAL A 396 19.39 -23.87 13.97
CA VAL A 396 18.90 -24.19 15.31
C VAL A 396 17.47 -24.74 15.23
N PRO A 397 17.03 -25.57 16.20
CA PRO A 397 15.65 -26.05 16.24
C PRO A 397 14.65 -24.90 16.43
N ASP A 398 13.42 -25.08 15.95
CA ASP A 398 12.31 -24.15 16.18
C ASP A 398 11.95 -24.09 17.68
N THR A 399 12.60 -23.17 18.40
CA THR A 399 12.55 -23.05 19.86
C THR A 399 12.10 -21.65 20.29
N PRO A 400 10.84 -21.28 19.98
CA PRO A 400 10.36 -19.94 20.30
C PRO A 400 10.18 -19.73 21.80
N SER A 401 10.49 -18.51 22.27
CA SER A 401 10.30 -18.13 23.67
C SER A 401 8.85 -18.27 24.13
N GLU A 402 8.66 -18.64 25.39
CA GLU A 402 7.33 -18.80 25.98
C GLU A 402 6.52 -17.49 25.92
N ARG A 403 7.19 -16.34 26.13
CA ARG A 403 6.56 -15.03 26.03
C ARG A 403 6.00 -14.79 24.63
N MET A 404 6.78 -15.05 23.57
CA MET A 404 6.30 -14.92 22.20
C MET A 404 5.14 -15.87 21.93
N MET A 405 5.26 -17.13 22.37
CA MET A 405 4.22 -18.13 22.14
C MET A 405 2.92 -17.85 22.90
N GLY A 406 2.98 -17.19 24.05
CA GLY A 406 1.83 -16.77 24.84
C GLY A 406 0.96 -15.69 24.18
N LEU A 407 1.47 -14.95 23.19
CA LEU A 407 0.67 -13.96 22.45
C LEU A 407 -0.41 -14.64 21.59
N PRO A 408 -1.58 -14.02 21.38
CA PRO A 408 -2.62 -14.60 20.53
C PRO A 408 -2.15 -14.67 19.07
N THR A 409 -2.39 -15.81 18.40
CA THR A 409 -2.17 -15.93 16.97
C THR A 409 -3.25 -15.14 16.23
N THR A 410 -2.85 -14.13 15.46
CA THR A 410 -3.76 -13.31 14.65
C THR A 410 -3.22 -13.19 13.22
N ARG A 411 -3.95 -12.51 12.33
CA ARG A 411 -3.44 -12.22 10.98
C ARG A 411 -2.15 -11.39 11.01
N LYS A 412 -2.00 -10.49 12.00
CA LYS A 412 -0.80 -9.67 12.19
C LYS A 412 0.29 -10.42 12.96
N LEU A 413 -0.11 -11.28 13.91
CA LEU A 413 0.77 -12.15 14.70
C LEU A 413 0.69 -13.60 14.22
N ALA A 414 1.05 -13.82 12.96
CA ALA A 414 0.97 -15.14 12.34
C ALA A 414 1.95 -16.13 13.01
N LEU A 415 1.54 -17.39 13.15
CA LEU A 415 2.32 -18.42 13.86
C LEU A 415 3.73 -18.57 13.30
N LYS A 416 3.90 -18.55 11.97
CA LYS A 416 5.22 -18.67 11.34
C LYS A 416 6.19 -17.58 11.83
N ASN A 417 5.73 -16.33 11.92
CA ASN A 417 6.56 -15.24 12.39
C ASN A 417 6.80 -15.34 13.90
N LYS A 418 5.83 -15.82 14.69
CA LYS A 418 6.05 -16.12 16.12
C LYS A 418 7.17 -17.14 16.32
N ILE A 419 7.27 -18.16 15.48
CA ILE A 419 8.37 -19.14 15.54
C ILE A 419 9.71 -18.46 15.27
N VAL A 420 9.82 -17.68 14.19
CA VAL A 420 11.09 -17.01 13.80
C VAL A 420 11.55 -16.02 14.86
N PHE A 421 10.70 -15.05 15.20
CA PHE A 421 11.04 -14.01 16.15
C PHE A 421 11.15 -14.54 17.58
N GLY A 422 10.32 -15.53 17.94
CA GLY A 422 10.42 -16.20 19.23
C GLY A 422 11.71 -16.98 19.38
N THR A 423 12.23 -17.58 18.30
CA THR A 423 13.52 -18.30 18.35
C THR A 423 14.66 -17.30 18.50
N GLY A 424 14.66 -16.20 17.75
CA GLY A 424 15.62 -15.11 17.98
C GLY A 424 15.58 -14.58 19.41
N ASP A 425 14.38 -14.40 19.96
CA ASP A 425 14.15 -13.98 21.33
C ASP A 425 14.71 -14.98 22.37
N HIS A 426 14.52 -16.28 22.16
CA HIS A 426 15.04 -17.34 23.02
C HIS A 426 16.56 -17.36 23.08
N TYR A 427 17.23 -17.12 21.94
CA TYR A 427 18.70 -17.06 21.85
C TYR A 427 19.27 -15.68 22.20
N HIS A 428 18.42 -14.73 22.63
CA HIS A 428 18.80 -13.32 22.84
C HIS A 428 19.51 -12.69 21.63
N ALA A 429 19.14 -13.13 20.42
CA ALA A 429 19.72 -12.70 19.17
C ALA A 429 18.76 -11.70 18.48
N PRO A 430 19.20 -10.47 18.15
CA PRO A 430 18.40 -9.57 17.33
C PRO A 430 17.99 -10.25 16.02
N THR A 431 16.70 -10.17 15.68
CA THR A 431 16.19 -10.71 14.41
C THR A 431 16.37 -9.69 13.30
N LEU A 432 17.21 -10.00 12.32
CA LEU A 432 17.38 -9.23 11.08
C LEU A 432 16.19 -9.50 10.16
N THR A 433 15.42 -8.46 9.83
CA THR A 433 14.11 -8.60 9.16
C THR A 433 13.69 -7.35 8.37
N ALA A 434 12.92 -7.55 7.29
CA ALA A 434 12.14 -6.51 6.62
C ALA A 434 10.65 -6.52 7.06
N ASN A 435 10.23 -7.47 7.89
CA ASN A 435 8.85 -7.61 8.36
C ASN A 435 8.59 -6.79 9.64
N MET A 436 8.78 -5.47 9.52
CA MET A 436 8.57 -4.54 10.64
C MET A 436 7.10 -4.46 11.06
N ALA A 437 6.16 -4.84 10.18
CA ALA A 437 4.76 -4.98 10.55
C ALA A 437 4.53 -6.01 11.66
N PHE A 438 5.28 -7.12 11.69
CA PHE A 438 5.21 -8.09 12.77
C PHE A 438 5.83 -7.54 14.07
N VAL A 439 6.99 -6.89 13.98
CA VAL A 439 7.66 -6.27 15.14
C VAL A 439 6.72 -5.24 15.81
N ARG A 440 6.10 -4.36 15.01
CA ARG A 440 5.12 -3.38 15.49
C ARG A 440 3.88 -4.04 16.10
N ALA A 441 3.37 -5.13 15.49
CA ALA A 441 2.23 -5.86 16.04
C ALA A 441 2.55 -6.50 17.40
N VAL A 442 3.80 -6.92 17.64
CA VAL A 442 4.24 -7.42 18.95
C VAL A 442 4.39 -6.27 19.94
N SER A 443 4.96 -5.12 19.54
CA SER A 443 5.04 -3.89 20.36
C SER A 443 3.69 -3.48 20.94
N GLN A 444 2.64 -3.51 20.10
CA GLN A 444 1.26 -3.19 20.50
C GLN A 444 0.69 -4.10 21.60
N THR A 445 1.31 -5.25 21.89
CA THR A 445 0.95 -6.13 23.01
C THR A 445 1.64 -5.76 24.32
N GLY A 446 2.49 -4.74 24.33
CA GLY A 446 3.34 -4.34 25.46
C GLY A 446 4.66 -5.12 25.54
N MET A 447 4.97 -5.95 24.54
CA MET A 447 6.21 -6.73 24.46
C MET A 447 7.17 -6.12 23.44
N SER A 448 8.44 -5.98 23.81
CA SER A 448 9.51 -5.60 22.90
C SER A 448 10.32 -6.80 22.42
N LEU A 449 10.71 -6.76 21.15
CA LEU A 449 11.65 -7.70 20.53
C LEU A 449 12.92 -6.96 20.14
N SER A 450 14.05 -7.68 20.21
CA SER A 450 15.28 -7.22 19.61
C SER A 450 15.24 -7.53 18.11
N SER A 451 15.22 -6.50 17.28
CA SER A 451 15.17 -6.63 15.81
C SER A 451 16.08 -5.61 15.15
N ILE A 452 16.62 -5.97 13.99
CA ILE A 452 17.40 -5.10 13.11
C ILE A 452 16.63 -5.02 11.79
N GLU A 453 16.19 -3.82 11.45
CA GLU A 453 15.47 -3.60 10.19
C GLU A 453 16.43 -3.63 9.00
N HIS A 454 15.98 -4.22 7.90
CA HIS A 454 16.58 -4.00 6.60
C HIS A 454 15.50 -3.74 5.54
N ARG A 455 15.91 -3.10 4.44
CA ARG A 455 15.01 -2.85 3.31
C ARG A 455 14.68 -4.16 2.57
N PRO A 456 13.45 -4.34 2.07
CA PRO A 456 13.08 -5.54 1.34
C PRO A 456 13.79 -5.60 -0.02
N ARG A 457 14.07 -6.83 -0.47
CA ARG A 457 14.61 -7.16 -1.79
C ARG A 457 13.92 -8.41 -2.32
N ALA A 458 13.64 -8.45 -3.60
CA ALA A 458 13.03 -9.59 -4.28
C ALA A 458 14.09 -10.44 -4.96
N LEU A 459 13.85 -11.75 -5.07
CA LEU A 459 14.59 -12.57 -6.02
C LEU A 459 14.24 -12.10 -7.43
N THR A 460 15.26 -12.06 -8.26
CA THR A 460 15.17 -11.59 -9.64
C THR A 460 15.13 -12.74 -10.61
N GLY A 461 15.67 -13.91 -10.26
CA GLY A 461 15.84 -15.04 -11.17
C GLY A 461 17.12 -14.91 -12.00
N ASP A 462 18.23 -14.49 -11.37
CA ASP A 462 19.50 -14.14 -12.02
C ASP A 462 20.49 -15.28 -12.28
#